data_AF-A0A371E5A4-F1
#
_entry.id   AF-A0A371E5A4-F1
#
_cell.length_a   1.000
_cell.length_b   1.000
_cell.length_c   1.000
_cell.angle_alpha   90.00
_cell.angle_beta   90.00
_cell.angle_gamma   90.00
#
_symmetry.space_group_name_H-M   'P 1'
#
loop_
_entity.id
_entity.type
_entity.pdbx_description
1 polymer ?
#
loop_
_entity_poly.entity_id
_entity_poly.type
_entity_poly.pdbx_seq_one_letter_code
_entity_poly.pdbx_strand_id
1 'polypeptide(L)'
;MEDQNASNELGKMFRKVKPYLAMVSLQFGYSGMYIITMVSFKHGMSHWVLSVYRHIVATLIMAPFAFFLERKIRPKMSLPVFLRLAALGFLEPVLDQNLYNMGMKNTSTTFASATVNVLPAITFIM
;
A
#
# COMPACT_ATOMS: atom_id res chain seq x y z
N MET A 1 -34.24 -24.17 12.48
CA MET A 1 -34.24 -22.69 12.33
C MET A 1 -33.01 -22.07 13.00
N GLU A 2 -32.41 -22.69 14.02
CA GLU A 2 -31.20 -22.20 14.71
C GLU A 2 -29.91 -22.28 13.86
N ASP A 3 -29.74 -23.31 13.03
CA ASP A 3 -28.53 -23.49 12.19
C ASP A 3 -28.38 -22.43 11.08
N GLN A 4 -29.49 -21.92 10.55
CA GLN A 4 -29.48 -20.79 9.60
C GLN A 4 -29.11 -19.46 10.28
N ASN A 5 -29.37 -19.33 11.57
CA ASN A 5 -29.03 -18.11 12.31
C ASN A 5 -27.55 -18.12 12.71
N ALA A 6 -27.02 -19.27 13.14
CA ALA A 6 -25.60 -19.44 13.48
C ALA A 6 -24.67 -19.25 12.27
N SER A 7 -25.04 -19.78 11.10
CA SER A 7 -24.28 -19.59 9.85
C SER A 7 -24.28 -18.15 9.36
N ASN A 8 -25.39 -17.43 9.53
CA ASN A 8 -25.49 -16.00 9.23
C ASN A 8 -24.68 -15.12 10.19
N GLU A 9 -24.66 -15.44 11.49
CA GLU A 9 -23.83 -14.73 12.48
C GLU A 9 -22.33 -15.00 12.28
N LEU A 10 -21.95 -16.24 11.95
CA LEU A 10 -20.56 -16.57 11.61
C LEU A 10 -20.10 -15.83 10.34
N GLY A 11 -20.95 -15.74 9.33
CA GLY A 11 -20.69 -14.97 8.10
C GLY A 11 -20.53 -13.46 8.36
N LYS A 12 -21.36 -12.87 9.22
CA LYS A 12 -21.21 -11.47 9.66
C LYS A 12 -19.92 -11.25 10.44
N MET A 13 -19.56 -12.17 11.32
CA MET A 13 -18.33 -12.11 12.10
C MET A 13 -17.10 -12.23 11.19
N PHE A 14 -17.09 -13.17 10.24
CA PHE A 14 -16.04 -13.28 9.23
C PHE A 14 -15.88 -12.00 8.41
N ARG A 15 -17.00 -11.35 8.02
CA ARG A 15 -16.96 -10.09 7.28
C ARG A 15 -16.40 -8.93 8.11
N LYS A 16 -16.65 -8.92 9.42
CA LYS A 16 -16.04 -7.96 10.36
C LYS A 16 -14.55 -8.24 10.58
N VAL A 17 -14.13 -9.51 10.68
CA VAL A 17 -12.73 -9.91 10.93
C VAL A 17 -11.84 -9.75 9.71
N LYS A 18 -12.39 -9.95 8.50
CA LYS A 18 -11.66 -9.85 7.22
C LYS A 18 -10.81 -8.57 7.07
N PRO A 19 -11.30 -7.34 7.32
CA PRO A 19 -10.46 -6.14 7.23
C PRO A 19 -9.33 -6.11 8.28
N TYR A 20 -9.56 -6.59 9.50
CA TYR A 20 -8.51 -6.67 10.52
C TYR A 20 -7.42 -7.68 10.14
N LEU A 21 -7.83 -8.85 9.65
CA LEU A 21 -6.88 -9.86 9.17
C LEU A 21 -6.07 -9.33 7.97
N ALA A 22 -6.69 -8.59 7.06
CA ALA A 22 -6.01 -7.92 5.96
C ALA A 22 -5.00 -6.88 6.47
N MET A 23 -5.37 -6.07 7.46
CA MET A 23 -4.48 -5.08 8.07
C MET A 23 -3.27 -5.72 8.75
N VAL A 24 -3.48 -6.78 9.54
CA VAL A 24 -2.39 -7.53 10.18
C VAL A 24 -1.47 -8.16 9.14
N SER A 25 -2.04 -8.75 8.09
CA SER A 25 -1.26 -9.34 6.99
C SER A 25 -0.40 -8.29 6.25
N LEU A 26 -0.95 -7.09 6.03
CA LEU A 26 -0.22 -5.97 5.45
C LEU A 26 0.93 -5.52 6.35
N GLN A 27 0.69 -5.36 7.66
CA GLN A 27 1.73 -4.97 8.62
C GLN A 27 2.85 -6.00 8.70
N PHE A 28 2.51 -7.28 8.68
CA PHE A 28 3.49 -8.36 8.61
C PHE A 28 4.34 -8.29 7.33
N GLY A 29 3.70 -8.04 6.18
CA GLY A 29 4.40 -7.82 4.91
C GLY A 29 5.37 -6.62 4.97
N TYR A 30 4.95 -5.51 5.57
CA TYR A 30 5.83 -4.34 5.78
C TYR A 30 7.02 -4.66 6.69
N SER A 31 6.80 -5.39 7.78
CA SER A 31 7.87 -5.81 8.68
C SER A 31 8.92 -6.66 7.95
N GLY A 32 8.49 -7.67 7.17
CA GLY A 32 9.39 -8.49 6.36
C GLY A 32 10.19 -7.67 5.35
N MET A 33 9.55 -6.71 4.70
CA MET A 33 10.19 -5.78 3.77
C MET A 33 11.28 -4.92 4.46
N TYR A 34 11.05 -4.43 5.68
CA TYR A 34 12.05 -3.68 6.43
C TYR A 34 13.27 -4.54 6.80
N ILE A 35 13.06 -5.81 7.16
CA ILE A 35 14.15 -6.74 7.45
C ILE A 35 15.00 -6.98 6.20
N ILE A 36 14.38 -7.30 5.06
CA ILE A 36 15.08 -7.49 3.77
C ILE A 36 15.86 -6.24 3.40
N THR A 37 15.27 -5.06 3.61
CA THR A 37 15.91 -3.77 3.35
C THR A 37 17.13 -3.57 4.24
N MET A 38 17.02 -3.83 5.55
CA MET A 38 18.13 -3.71 6.49
C MET A 38 19.27 -4.68 6.14
N VAL A 39 18.96 -5.93 5.82
CA VAL A 39 19.95 -6.93 5.41
C VAL A 39 20.66 -6.49 4.13
N SER A 40 19.92 -5.96 3.15
CA SER A 40 20.49 -5.48 1.88
C SER A 40 21.45 -4.31 2.09
N PHE A 41 21.11 -3.34 2.95
CA PHE A 41 22.00 -2.22 3.27
C PHE A 41 23.26 -2.66 4.03
N LYS A 42 23.14 -3.63 4.94
CA LYS A 42 24.31 -4.20 5.64
C LYS A 42 25.29 -4.88 4.68
N HIS A 43 24.82 -5.38 3.53
CA HIS A 43 25.65 -5.93 2.46
C HIS A 43 26.16 -4.87 1.47
N GLY A 44 25.98 -3.57 1.76
CA GLY A 44 26.47 -2.47 0.92
C GLY A 44 25.61 -2.15 -0.30
N MET A 45 24.36 -2.65 -0.38
CA MET A 45 23.47 -2.36 -1.50
C MET A 45 23.00 -0.90 -1.48
N SER A 46 23.12 -0.21 -2.61
CA SER A 46 22.61 1.15 -2.77
C SER A 46 21.08 1.21 -2.63
N HIS A 47 20.57 2.18 -1.86
CA HIS A 47 19.15 2.38 -1.61
C HIS A 47 18.32 2.56 -2.89
N TRP A 48 18.90 3.22 -3.90
CA TRP A 48 18.27 3.43 -5.20
C TRP A 48 18.01 2.11 -5.94
N VAL A 49 18.97 1.19 -5.90
CA VAL A 49 18.86 -0.12 -6.56
C VAL A 49 17.77 -0.96 -5.92
N LEU A 50 17.72 -0.98 -4.58
CA LEU A 50 16.69 -1.71 -3.84
C LEU A 50 15.28 -1.17 -4.13
N SER A 51 15.13 0.17 -4.22
CA SER A 51 13.86 0.81 -4.53
C SER A 51 13.35 0.43 -5.92
N VAL A 52 14.22 0.49 -6.95
CA VAL A 52 13.88 0.09 -8.32
C VAL A 52 13.53 -1.40 -8.38
N TYR A 53 14.32 -2.26 -7.73
CA TYR A 53 14.07 -3.70 -7.70
C TYR A 53 12.71 -4.04 -7.09
N ARG A 54 12.32 -3.38 -6.00
CA ARG A 54 11.01 -3.59 -5.35
C ARG A 54 9.85 -3.29 -6.29
N HIS A 55 9.91 -2.18 -7.01
CA HIS A 55 8.84 -1.80 -7.94
C HIS A 55 8.77 -2.77 -9.12
N ILE A 56 9.91 -3.16 -9.69
CA ILE A 56 9.96 -4.15 -10.79
C ILE A 56 9.38 -5.50 -10.34
N VAL A 57 9.82 -6.01 -9.20
CA VAL A 57 9.33 -7.29 -8.66
C VAL A 57 7.83 -7.21 -8.35
N ALA A 58 7.37 -6.10 -7.77
CA ALA A 58 5.95 -5.88 -7.53
C ALA A 58 5.15 -5.89 -8.84
N THR A 59 5.64 -5.21 -9.89
CA THR A 59 4.99 -5.22 -11.22
C THR A 59 4.98 -6.63 -11.82
N LEU A 60 6.08 -7.37 -11.75
CA LEU A 60 6.17 -8.72 -12.30
C LEU A 60 5.26 -9.71 -11.58
N ILE A 61 5.14 -9.61 -10.26
CA ILE A 61 4.24 -10.45 -9.47
C ILE A 61 2.79 -10.06 -9.74
N MET A 62 2.47 -8.76 -9.76
CA MET A 62 1.10 -8.28 -9.96
C MET A 62 0.61 -8.46 -11.40
N ALA A 63 1.49 -8.38 -12.40
CA ALA A 63 1.12 -8.48 -13.82
C ALA A 63 0.29 -9.74 -14.17
N PRO A 64 0.68 -10.97 -13.78
CA PRO A 64 -0.14 -12.15 -14.03
C PRO A 64 -1.46 -12.10 -13.25
N PHE A 65 -1.46 -11.67 -11.98
CA PHE A 65 -2.71 -11.55 -11.21
C PHE A 65 -3.68 -10.56 -11.86
N ALA A 66 -3.20 -9.38 -12.27
CA ALA A 66 -3.99 -8.41 -13.01
C ALA A 66 -4.50 -9.01 -14.33
N PHE A 67 -3.66 -9.73 -15.07
CA PHE A 67 -4.06 -10.35 -16.33
C PHE A 67 -5.15 -11.42 -16.15
N PHE A 68 -5.06 -12.26 -15.12
CA PHE A 68 -5.99 -13.36 -14.87
C PHE A 68 -7.27 -12.92 -14.14
N LEU A 69 -7.18 -12.12 -13.08
CA LEU A 69 -8.33 -11.69 -12.27
C LEU A 69 -9.14 -10.57 -12.95
N GLU A 70 -8.47 -9.60 -13.58
CA GLU A 70 -9.16 -8.43 -14.14
C GLU A 70 -9.64 -8.67 -15.57
N ARG A 71 -9.34 -9.83 -16.18
CA ARG A 71 -9.70 -10.15 -17.57
C ARG A 71 -11.18 -9.93 -17.89
N LYS A 72 -12.08 -10.18 -16.93
CA LYS A 72 -13.53 -10.06 -17.10
C LYS A 72 -14.11 -8.72 -16.69
N ILE A 73 -13.36 -7.89 -15.95
CA ILE A 73 -13.86 -6.64 -15.32
C ILE A 73 -13.22 -5.40 -15.97
N ARG A 74 -12.39 -5.57 -17.01
CA ARG A 74 -11.62 -4.49 -17.65
C ARG A 74 -12.51 -3.29 -18.02
N PRO A 75 -12.34 -2.12 -17.37
CA PRO A 75 -12.83 -0.87 -17.91
C PRO A 75 -12.09 -0.59 -19.22
N LYS A 76 -12.76 0.00 -20.22
CA LYS A 76 -12.07 0.44 -21.45
C LYS A 76 -11.01 1.47 -21.07
N MET A 77 -9.73 1.12 -21.21
CA MET A 77 -8.60 2.02 -21.01
C MET A 77 -8.66 3.12 -22.08
N SER A 78 -9.20 4.29 -21.73
CA SER A 78 -9.10 5.49 -22.54
C SER A 78 -7.87 6.30 -22.12
N LEU A 79 -7.24 7.01 -23.07
CA LEU A 79 -6.08 7.87 -22.80
C LEU A 79 -6.24 8.79 -21.56
N PRO A 80 -7.40 9.43 -21.33
CA PRO A 80 -7.62 10.24 -20.14
C PRO A 80 -7.57 9.44 -18.83
N VAL A 81 -8.09 8.20 -18.82
CA VAL A 81 -8.06 7.33 -17.64
C VAL A 81 -6.63 6.87 -17.36
N PHE A 82 -5.89 6.52 -18.42
CA PHE A 82 -4.47 6.18 -18.31
C PHE A 82 -3.65 7.34 -17.74
N LEU A 83 -3.84 8.57 -18.25
CA LEU A 83 -3.12 9.74 -17.76
C LEU A 83 -3.47 10.05 -16.29
N ARG A 84 -4.74 9.85 -15.88
CA ARG A 84 -5.12 9.99 -14.46
C ARG A 84 -4.46 8.95 -13.57
N LEU A 85 -4.41 7.69 -13.99
CA LEU A 85 -3.73 6.62 -13.24
C LEU A 85 -2.21 6.84 -13.19
N ALA A 86 -1.60 7.29 -14.29
CA ALA A 86 -0.20 7.66 -14.34
C ALA A 86 0.11 8.87 -13.44
N ALA A 87 -0.76 9.88 -13.46
CA ALA A 87 -0.64 11.04 -12.58
C ALA A 87 -0.78 10.64 -11.10
N LEU A 88 -1.78 9.81 -10.74
CA LEU A 88 -1.95 9.29 -9.39
C LEU A 88 -0.74 8.45 -8.95
N GLY A 89 -0.29 7.52 -9.79
CA GLY A 89 0.89 6.69 -9.51
C GLY A 89 2.21 7.44 -9.47
N PHE A 90 2.27 8.66 -10.01
CA PHE A 90 3.40 9.58 -9.86
C PHE A 90 3.24 10.43 -8.58
N LEU A 91 2.04 10.97 -8.34
CA LEU A 91 1.76 11.83 -7.19
C LEU A 91 1.84 11.08 -5.86
N GLU A 92 1.38 9.84 -5.82
CA GLU A 92 1.21 9.13 -4.56
C GLU A 92 2.55 8.64 -4.00
N PRO A 93 3.38 7.82 -4.68
CA PRO A 93 4.63 7.35 -4.09
C PRO A 93 5.80 8.34 -4.26
N VAL A 94 5.89 9.06 -5.39
CA VAL A 94 7.09 9.87 -5.70
C VAL A 94 7.04 11.21 -4.97
N LEU A 95 5.90 11.88 -4.99
CA LEU A 95 5.72 13.15 -4.29
C LEU A 95 5.61 12.92 -2.78
N ASP A 96 4.82 11.95 -2.29
CA ASP A 96 4.74 11.65 -0.84
C ASP A 96 6.12 11.34 -0.24
N GLN A 97 6.89 10.42 -0.84
CA GLN A 97 8.23 10.11 -0.32
C GLN A 97 9.22 11.28 -0.45
N ASN A 98 9.17 12.08 -1.52
CA ASN A 98 10.08 13.23 -1.65
C ASN A 98 9.73 14.36 -0.68
N LEU A 99 8.46 14.73 -0.59
CA LEU A 99 7.98 15.78 0.33
C LEU A 99 8.18 15.37 1.78
N TYR A 100 7.93 14.11 2.13
CA TYR A 100 8.18 13.60 3.48
C TYR A 100 9.67 13.67 3.85
N ASN A 101 10.57 13.22 2.96
CA ASN A 101 12.01 13.28 3.20
C ASN A 101 12.55 14.72 3.23
N MET A 102 12.02 15.61 2.39
CA MET A 102 12.38 17.03 2.40
C MET A 102 11.86 17.73 3.66
N GLY A 103 10.65 17.40 4.10
CA GLY A 103 10.07 17.87 5.36
C GLY A 103 10.88 17.41 6.58
N MET A 104 11.28 16.14 6.63
CA MET A 104 12.16 15.64 7.69
C MET A 104 13.56 16.27 7.70
N LYS A 105 14.07 16.73 6.55
CA LYS A 105 15.34 17.47 6.52
C LYS A 105 15.22 18.89 7.05
N ASN A 106 14.07 19.53 6.81
CA ASN A 106 13.81 20.91 7.21
C ASN A 106 13.15 21.03 8.58
N THR A 107 12.77 19.92 9.20
CA THR A 107 11.95 19.91 10.40
C THR A 107 12.29 18.73 11.32
N SER A 108 11.93 18.79 12.60
CA SER A 108 12.22 17.71 13.56
C SER A 108 11.36 16.46 13.32
N THR A 109 11.90 15.31 13.69
CA THR A 109 11.21 14.00 13.65
C THR A 109 9.86 14.01 14.39
N THR A 110 9.76 14.84 15.43
CA THR A 110 8.52 15.02 16.22
C THR A 110 7.41 15.68 15.40
N PHE A 111 7.72 16.71 14.62
CA PHE A 111 6.73 17.37 13.78
C PHE A 111 6.34 16.50 12.58
N ALA A 112 7.28 15.77 11.97
CA ALA A 112 6.94 14.78 10.93
C ALA A 112 5.97 13.70 11.47
N SER A 113 6.21 13.22 12.70
CA SER A 113 5.28 12.31 13.38
C SER A 113 3.92 12.94 13.64
N ALA A 114 3.88 14.21 14.04
CA ALA A 114 2.63 14.95 14.25
C ALA A 114 1.84 15.08 12.94
N THR A 115 2.49 15.38 11.82
CA THR A 115 1.84 15.43 10.49
C THR A 115 1.23 14.08 10.12
N VAL A 116 1.97 12.98 10.29
CA VAL A 116 1.46 11.61 10.02
C VAL A 116 0.25 11.28 10.91
N ASN A 117 0.25 11.70 12.17
CA ASN A 117 -0.87 11.47 13.08
C ASN A 117 -2.12 12.29 12.73
N VAL A 118 -1.98 13.36 11.95
CA VAL A 118 -3.10 14.19 11.46
C VAL A 118 -3.71 13.64 10.16
N LEU A 119 -3.02 12.75 9.43
CA LEU A 119 -3.55 12.14 8.19
C LEU A 119 -4.96 11.56 8.35
N PRO A 120 -5.27 10.74 9.39
CA PRO A 120 -6.62 10.21 9.57
C PRO A 120 -7.68 11.31 9.66
N ALA A 121 -7.38 12.41 10.36
CA ALA A 121 -8.29 13.54 10.50
C ALA A 121 -8.53 14.24 9.16
N ILE A 122 -7.49 14.43 8.34
CA ILE A 122 -7.62 14.98 6.98
C ILE A 122 -8.46 14.06 6.10
N THR A 123 -8.23 12.74 6.16
CA THR A 123 -9.01 11.75 5.39
C THR A 123 -10.48 11.73 5.78
N PHE A 124 -10.84 12.01 7.04
CA PHE A 124 -12.24 12.11 7.46
C PHE A 124 -12.95 13.38 6.95
N ILE A 125 -12.19 14.44 6.66
CA ILE A 125 -12.74 15.71 6.16
C ILE A 125 -12.97 15.68 4.64
N MET A 126 -12.13 14.96 3.89
CA MET A 126 -12.27 14.76 2.44
C MET A 126 -13.40 13.80 2.09
#